data_AF-A0A3F2UXR7-F1
#
_entry.id   AF-A0A3F2UXR7-F1
#
_cell.length_a   1.000
_cell.length_b   1.000
_cell.length_c   1.000
_cell.angle_alpha   90.00
_cell.angle_beta   90.00
_cell.angle_gamma   90.00
#
_symmetry.space_group_name_H-M   'P 1'
#
loop_
_entity.id
_entity.type
_entity.pdbx_description
1 polymer ?
#
loop_
_entity_poly.entity_id
_entity_poly.type
_entity_poly.pdbx_seq_one_letter_code
_entity_poly.pdbx_strand_id
1 'polypeptide(L)' 'MIGNGQPYGSTGYVIVEEGEINPTTYRLEIKNYLVIRPDGDQVSGAFSLSAAREYIDATELKLRKNNNLD' A
#
# COMPACT_ATOMS: atom_id res chain seq x y z
N MET A 1 -13.03 -7.30 -2.15
CA MET A 1 -13.29 -6.93 -0.74
C MET A 1 -12.02 -6.35 -0.16
N ILE A 2 -12.15 -5.32 0.68
CA ILE A 2 -11.02 -4.71 1.37
C ILE A 2 -10.81 -5.41 2.71
N GLY A 3 -9.57 -5.82 2.96
CA GLY A 3 -9.11 -6.43 4.20
C GLY A 3 -8.47 -5.41 5.13
N ASN A 4 -7.32 -5.77 5.70
CA ASN A 4 -6.61 -4.90 6.62
C ASN A 4 -5.86 -3.79 5.89
N GLY A 5 -5.80 -2.62 6.52
CA GLY A 5 -4.89 -1.54 6.15
C GLY A 5 -3.73 -1.48 7.14
N GLN A 6 -2.50 -1.43 6.63
CA GLN A 6 -1.29 -1.28 7.43
C GLN A 6 -0.57 0.02 7.06
N PRO A 7 -0.31 0.93 8.01
CA PRO A 7 0.52 2.10 7.75
C PRO A 7 1.95 1.67 7.40
N TYR A 8 2.56 2.33 6.43
CA TYR A 8 3.92 2.06 5.98
C TYR A 8 4.65 3.34 5.57
N GLY A 9 5.97 3.35 5.76
CA GLY A 9 6.79 4.54 5.53
C GLY A 9 6.69 5.56 6.66
N SER A 10 7.10 6.79 6.36
CA SER A 10 7.19 7.91 7.31
C SER A 10 6.21 9.05 7.01
N THR A 11 5.57 9.02 5.84
CA THR A 11 4.75 10.15 5.33
C THR A 11 3.25 9.89 5.36
N GLY A 12 2.80 8.75 5.91
CA GLY A 12 1.38 8.46 6.11
C GLY A 12 0.73 7.62 5.02
N TYR A 13 1.51 6.88 4.23
CA TYR A 13 0.97 5.89 3.29
C TYR A 13 0.37 4.69 4.04
N VAL A 14 -0.65 4.07 3.42
CA VAL A 14 -1.27 2.83 3.92
C VAL A 14 -1.28 1.79 2.82
N ILE A 15 -0.82 0.57 3.13
CA ILE A 15 -0.95 -0.58 2.25
C ILE A 15 -2.20 -1.35 2.66
N VAL A 16 -3.09 -1.62 1.72
CA VAL A 16 -4.40 -2.23 1.97
C VAL A 16 -4.50 -3.57 1.27
N GLU A 17 -4.94 -4.60 1.99
CA GLU A 17 -5.24 -5.91 1.43
C GLU A 17 -6.51 -5.86 0.56
N GLU A 18 -6.43 -6.42 -0.65
CA GLU A 18 -7.58 -6.62 -1.52
C GLU A 18 -7.68 -8.09 -1.93
N GLY A 19 -8.89 -8.63 -1.85
CA GLY A 19 -9.13 -10.01 -2.23
C GLY A 19 -10.58 -10.43 -2.17
N GLU A 20 -10.78 -11.74 -2.10
CA GLU A 20 -12.08 -12.39 -2.12
C GLU A 20 -12.27 -13.24 -0.87
N ILE A 21 -13.50 -13.37 -0.38
CA ILE A 21 -13.79 -14.27 0.73
C ILE A 21 -13.90 -15.68 0.18
N ASN A 22 -13.09 -16.60 0.72
CA ASN A 22 -13.25 -18.02 0.45
C ASN A 22 -14.57 -18.50 1.08
N PRO A 23 -15.52 -19.04 0.29
CA PRO A 23 -16.85 -19.40 0.80
C PRO A 23 -16.85 -20.64 1.72
N THR A 24 -15.77 -21.43 1.70
CA THR A 24 -15.61 -22.63 2.54
C THR A 24 -14.99 -22.30 3.89
N THR A 25 -13.99 -21.42 3.90
CA THR A 25 -13.25 -21.07 5.13
C THR A 25 -13.68 -19.76 5.76
N TYR A 26 -14.46 -18.94 5.03
CA TYR A 26 -14.86 -17.58 5.37
C TYR A 26 -13.68 -16.62 5.62
N ARG A 27 -12.47 -17.01 5.22
CA ARG A 27 -11.27 -16.17 5.32
C ARG A 27 -11.11 -15.35 4.06
N LEU A 28 -10.52 -14.16 4.21
CA LEU A 28 -10.07 -13.37 3.08
C LEU A 28 -8.86 -14.05 2.43
N GLU A 29 -8.99 -14.37 1.15
CA GLU A 29 -7.87 -14.73 0.28
C GLU A 29 -7.38 -13.47 -0.42
N ILE A 30 -6.20 -13.01 0.00
CA ILE A 30 -5.57 -11.81 -0.56
C ILE A 30 -5.13 -12.11 -2.00
N LYS A 31 -5.58 -11.28 -2.95
CA LYS A 31 -5.18 -11.36 -4.36
C LYS A 31 -4.07 -10.36 -4.67
N ASN A 32 -4.19 -9.16 -4.12
CA ASN A 32 -3.23 -8.08 -4.30
C ASN A 32 -3.33 -7.07 -3.16
N TYR A 33 -2.48 -6.05 -3.25
CA TYR A 33 -2.44 -4.93 -2.34
C TYR A 33 -2.67 -3.63 -3.09
N LEU A 34 -3.28 -2.67 -2.41
CA LEU A 34 -3.46 -1.30 -2.87
C LEU A 34 -2.56 -0.39 -2.05
N VAL A 35 -2.13 0.72 -2.65
CA VAL A 35 -1.39 1.77 -1.94
C VAL A 35 -2.29 2.99 -1.85
N ILE A 36 -2.55 3.44 -0.63
CA ILE A 36 -3.30 4.66 -0.35
C ILE A 36 -2.32 5.74 0.07
N ARG A 37 -2.38 6.88 -0.61
CA ARG A 37 -1.57 8.06 -0.35
C ARG A 37 -2.04 8.78 0.93
N PRO A 38 -1.20 9.64 1.52
CA PRO A 38 -1.56 10.41 2.72
C PRO A 38 -2.77 11.34 2.53
N ASP A 39 -3.08 11.73 1.29
CA ASP A 39 -4.26 12.52 0.93
C ASP A 39 -5.54 11.68 0.85
N GLY A 40 -5.45 10.37 1.01
CA GLY A 40 -6.57 9.41 0.95
C GLY A 40 -6.81 8.81 -0.43
N ASP A 41 -6.10 9.29 -1.47
CA ASP A 41 -6.26 8.75 -2.82
C ASP A 41 -5.50 7.45 -3.02
N GLN A 42 -6.09 6.55 -3.79
CA GLN A 42 -5.43 5.32 -4.22
C GLN A 42 -4.43 5.58 -5.35
N VAL A 43 -3.25 4.96 -5.25
CA VAL A 43 -2.32 4.82 -6.37
C VAL A 43 -2.86 3.78 -7.34
N SER A 44 -2.96 4.14 -8.62
CA SER A 44 -3.46 3.26 -9.67
C SER A 44 -2.66 1.96 -9.76
N GLY A 45 -3.38 0.85 -9.90
CA GLY A 45 -2.81 -0.49 -10.08
C GLY A 45 -3.01 -1.39 -8.88
N ALA A 46 -2.55 -2.63 -9.05
CA ALA A 46 -2.55 -3.68 -8.05
C ALA A 46 -1.09 -4.09 -7.79
N PHE A 47 -0.72 -4.24 -6.53
CA PHE A 47 0.64 -4.49 -6.09
C PHE A 47 0.77 -5.86 -5.43
N SER A 48 1.95 -6.46 -5.49
CA SER A 48 2.38 -7.38 -4.43
C SER A 48 2.76 -6.56 -3.18
N LEU A 49 2.84 -7.19 -2.01
CA LEU A 49 3.25 -6.49 -0.80
C LEU A 49 4.66 -5.88 -0.93
N SER A 50 5.59 -6.58 -1.57
CA SER A 50 6.96 -6.07 -1.80
C SER A 50 6.95 -4.87 -2.75
N ALA A 51 6.21 -4.95 -3.86
CA ALA A 51 6.13 -3.86 -4.84
C ALA A 51 5.47 -2.60 -4.24
N ALA A 52 4.47 -2.77 -3.36
CA ALA A 52 3.85 -1.66 -2.64
C ALA A 52 4.86 -0.94 -1.73
N ARG A 53 5.67 -1.70 -0.98
CA ARG A 53 6.72 -1.14 -0.11
C ARG A 53 7.81 -0.43 -0.91
N GLU A 54 8.31 -1.07 -1.97
CA GLU A 54 9.31 -0.49 -2.87
C GLU A 54 8.82 0.82 -3.50
N TYR A 55 7.55 0.86 -3.93
CA TYR A 55 6.94 2.08 -4.45
C TYR A 55 6.94 3.22 -3.43
N ILE A 56 6.53 2.95 -2.18
CA ILE A 56 6.48 3.96 -1.11
C ILE A 56 7.90 4.42 -0.76
N ASP A 57 8.83 3.49 -0.55
CA ASP A 57 10.21 3.81 -0.19
C ASP A 57 10.91 4.67 -1.27
N ALA A 58 10.72 4.32 -2.55
CA ALA A 58 11.25 5.10 -3.66
C ALA A 58 10.62 6.51 -3.74
N THR A 59 9.32 6.61 -3.47
CA THR A 59 8.59 7.88 -3.50
C THR A 59 9.04 8.79 -2.36
N GLU A 60 9.14 8.26 -1.13
CA GLU A 60 9.63 9.03 0.03
C GLU A 60 11.08 9.47 -0.15
N LEU A 61 11.95 8.60 -0.68
CA LEU A 61 13.34 8.96 -0.98
C LEU A 61 13.41 10.12 -1.98
N LYS A 62 12.59 10.09 -3.03
CA LYS A 62 12.52 11.17 -4.02
C LYS A 62 12.05 12.48 -3.38
N LEU A 63 11.05 12.43 -2.48
CA LEU A 63 10.57 13.61 -1.76
C LEU A 63 11.63 14.20 -0.84
N ARG A 64 12.37 13.36 -0.10
CA ARG A 64 13.46 13.81 0.78
C ARG A 64 14.57 14.52 0.01
N LYS A 65 15.02 13.91 -1.10
CA LYS A 65 16.02 14.49 -2.01
C LYS A 65 15.55 15.83 -2.59
N ASN A 66 14.30 15.91 -3.03
CA ASN A 66 13.75 17.15 -3.59
C ASN A 66 13.64 18.28 -2.56
N ASN A 67 13.52 17.93 -1.28
CA ASN A 67 13.42 18.90 -0.18
C ASN A 67 14.78 19.25 0.46
N ASN A 68 15.91 18.77 -0.10
CA ASN A 68 17.26 18.94 0.45
C ASN A 68 17.36 18.55 1.94
N LEU A 69 16.64 17.49 2.34
CA LEU A 69 16.69 16.95 3.69
C LEU A 69 17.73 15.80 3.69
N ASP A 70 19.01 16.16 3.79
CA ASP A 70 20.14 15.24 4.02
C ASP A 70 20.80 15.54 5.38
#